data_AF-A0A7Y9KNW0-F1
#
_entry.id   AF-A0A7Y9KNW0-F1
#
_cell.length_a   1.000
_cell.length_b   1.000
_cell.length_c   1.000
_cell.angle_alpha   90.00
_cell.angle_beta   90.00
_cell.angle_gamma   90.00
#
_symmetry.space_group_name_H-M   'P 1'
#
loop_
_entity.id
_entity.type
_entity.pdbx_description
1 polymer ?
#
loop_
_entity_poly.entity_id
_entity_poly.type
_entity_poly.pdbx_seq_one_letter_code
_entity_poly.pdbx_strand_id
1 'polypeptide(L)'
;MSDVAMPGSADATIVLSIHGQAGVLDLVVPAGATSVDVAREYAKQADVAGIPLLQTALGERLNAAVPLRDAGVQPGDVLVATSGVHRPRKVTLLEAAKNAPESPELASVIATVAALAAALAGWYAGRAGEDTIRTVTVGLLLACALVGVLPLGRHARQRAAAAPAFAASAAFAAIYEPGPHLLPAILAAAAISAAVVAGIGRALAPEGDEVATVWIVSGLTVFACCAIPAMLGWDARVAWTLLVFLAMMAARFAPSLAIDVPDEALLDLDRLAVTAWSARDSQRKGRRGRIVVAADAMERLVRSASRIVTGASVAILVTVVVASPLLLHTATIDLDRIGARCLVFFAGCSLLLAARSYRHAAARALLRLAGLAALVALAAHLVAGPGAGHVDTFFYVVVALGVIALAAAVATGRGWRSVWWSRRAEVAESLCGSFAFAAAVVAAGVFRRLWEMTS
;
A
#
# COMPACT_ATOMS: atom_id res chain seq x y z
N MET A 1 1.28 -76.25 12.26
CA MET A 1 1.61 -75.54 11.01
C MET A 1 0.32 -74.97 10.48
N SER A 2 0.16 -73.69 10.75
CA SER A 2 -0.97 -72.83 10.48
C SER A 2 -0.81 -72.27 9.08
N ASP A 3 -1.69 -72.65 8.15
CA ASP A 3 -1.85 -71.90 6.91
C ASP A 3 -3.02 -70.93 7.04
N VAL A 4 -2.61 -69.69 6.83
CA VAL A 4 -3.29 -68.40 6.90
C VAL A 4 -4.57 -68.40 6.07
N ALA A 5 -5.70 -68.17 6.74
CA ALA A 5 -6.91 -67.70 6.08
C ALA A 5 -6.64 -66.28 5.54
N MET A 6 -6.62 -66.15 4.22
CA MET A 6 -6.65 -64.85 3.54
C MET A 6 -7.98 -64.15 3.89
N PRO A 7 -7.98 -62.96 4.51
CA PRO A 7 -9.21 -62.21 4.70
C PRO A 7 -9.72 -61.69 3.34
N GLY A 8 -11.00 -61.92 3.08
CA GLY A 8 -11.68 -61.56 1.84
C GLY A 8 -11.71 -60.05 1.57
N SER A 9 -11.93 -59.73 0.29
CA SER A 9 -12.15 -58.37 -0.25
C SER A 9 -13.48 -57.76 0.21
N ALA A 10 -13.68 -57.65 1.52
CA ALA A 10 -14.78 -56.90 2.11
C ALA A 10 -14.42 -55.41 2.10
N ASP A 11 -15.07 -54.69 1.18
CA ASP A 11 -15.36 -53.25 1.18
C ASP A 11 -14.27 -52.30 1.71
N ALA A 12 -13.44 -51.79 0.79
CA ALA A 12 -12.71 -50.55 1.04
C ALA A 12 -13.73 -49.45 1.34
N THR A 13 -13.75 -48.92 2.56
CA THR A 13 -14.59 -47.78 2.95
C THR A 13 -13.84 -46.47 2.72
N ILE A 14 -14.58 -45.42 2.40
CA ILE A 14 -14.09 -44.06 2.18
C ILE A 14 -14.75 -43.16 3.23
N VAL A 15 -13.93 -42.37 3.93
CA VAL A 15 -14.40 -41.37 4.90
C VAL A 15 -14.50 -40.03 4.19
N LEU A 16 -15.66 -39.35 4.28
CA LEU A 16 -15.95 -38.11 3.58
C LEU A 16 -16.60 -37.11 4.51
N SER A 17 -16.31 -35.82 4.33
CA SER A 17 -17.00 -34.72 5.03
C SER A 17 -17.92 -34.00 4.05
N ILE A 18 -19.22 -33.94 4.35
CA ILE A 18 -20.21 -33.32 3.46
C ILE A 18 -20.67 -32.00 4.06
N HIS A 19 -20.41 -30.91 3.35
CA HIS A 19 -20.86 -29.57 3.69
C HIS A 19 -22.17 -29.26 2.97
N GLY A 20 -23.23 -28.99 3.71
CA GLY A 20 -24.49 -28.51 3.13
C GLY A 20 -25.19 -27.49 4.02
N GLN A 21 -26.42 -27.15 3.66
CA GLN A 21 -27.21 -26.10 4.35
C GLN A 21 -27.50 -26.43 5.82
N ALA A 22 -27.56 -27.72 6.18
CA ALA A 22 -27.77 -28.19 7.54
C ALA A 22 -26.47 -28.32 8.36
N GLY A 23 -25.31 -28.01 7.77
CA GLY A 23 -23.99 -28.13 8.41
C GLY A 23 -23.10 -29.20 7.77
N VAL A 24 -22.06 -29.58 8.51
CA VAL A 24 -21.06 -30.57 8.10
C VAL A 24 -21.38 -31.92 8.70
N LEU A 25 -21.42 -32.96 7.85
CA LEU A 25 -21.66 -34.34 8.27
C LEU A 25 -20.53 -35.23 7.77
N ASP A 26 -19.88 -35.94 8.69
CA ASP A 26 -18.85 -36.92 8.36
C ASP A 26 -19.51 -38.28 8.12
N LEU A 27 -19.36 -38.82 6.91
CA LEU A 27 -19.92 -40.11 6.51
C LEU A 27 -18.80 -41.10 6.18
N VAL A 28 -19.00 -42.34 6.60
CA VAL A 28 -18.19 -43.48 6.18
C VAL A 28 -19.02 -44.28 5.19
N VAL A 29 -18.58 -44.36 3.94
CA VAL A 29 -19.33 -44.99 2.86
C VAL A 29 -18.51 -46.05 2.12
N PRO A 30 -19.13 -47.12 1.59
CA PRO A 30 -18.44 -48.11 0.78
C PRO A 30 -17.81 -47.47 -0.47
N ALA A 31 -16.64 -47.94 -0.91
CA ALA A 31 -15.97 -47.39 -2.10
C ALA A 31 -16.78 -47.54 -3.40
N GLY A 32 -17.71 -48.50 -3.44
CA GLY A 32 -18.65 -48.69 -4.54
C GLY A 32 -19.88 -47.77 -4.51
N ALA A 33 -20.05 -46.96 -3.46
CA ALA A 33 -21.20 -46.08 -3.33
C ALA A 33 -21.18 -44.99 -4.41
N THR A 34 -22.36 -44.67 -4.96
CA THR A 34 -22.52 -43.58 -5.92
C THR A 34 -22.78 -42.26 -5.20
N SER A 35 -22.59 -41.13 -5.90
CA SER A 35 -22.89 -39.81 -5.35
C SER A 35 -24.36 -39.65 -4.93
N VAL A 36 -25.30 -40.39 -5.52
CA VAL A 36 -26.72 -40.38 -5.14
C VAL A 36 -26.96 -41.10 -3.81
N ASP A 37 -26.26 -42.20 -3.57
CA ASP A 37 -26.39 -42.97 -2.32
C ASP A 37 -25.89 -42.14 -1.14
N VAL A 38 -24.75 -41.47 -1.33
CA VAL A 38 -24.18 -40.56 -0.33
C VAL A 38 -25.06 -39.33 -0.10
N ALA A 39 -25.62 -38.75 -1.16
CA ALA A 39 -26.56 -37.63 -1.04
C ALA A 39 -27.83 -38.02 -0.28
N ARG A 40 -28.33 -39.24 -0.49
CA ARG A 40 -29.52 -39.76 0.20
C ARG A 40 -29.24 -39.98 1.69
N GLU A 41 -28.09 -40.54 2.04
CA GLU A 41 -27.70 -40.70 3.44
C GLU A 41 -27.47 -39.35 4.14
N TYR A 42 -26.84 -38.39 3.46
CA TYR A 42 -26.75 -37.03 3.96
C TYR A 42 -28.14 -36.41 4.20
N ALA A 43 -29.06 -36.49 3.23
CA ALA A 43 -30.40 -35.93 3.36
C ALA A 43 -31.18 -36.55 4.52
N LYS A 44 -31.03 -37.87 4.72
CA LYS A 44 -31.67 -38.62 5.80
C LYS A 44 -31.13 -38.23 7.18
N GLN A 45 -29.82 -38.10 7.32
CA GLN A 45 -29.18 -37.78 8.61
C GLN A 45 -29.24 -36.30 8.97
N ALA A 46 -29.26 -35.43 7.96
CA ALA A 46 -29.33 -33.98 8.13
C ALA A 46 -30.77 -33.42 8.10
N ASP A 47 -31.79 -34.30 8.02
CA ASP A 47 -33.22 -33.97 7.94
C ASP A 47 -33.55 -32.92 6.87
N VAL A 48 -32.92 -33.06 5.70
CA VAL A 48 -33.08 -32.11 4.59
C VAL A 48 -34.18 -32.59 3.63
N ALA A 49 -35.11 -31.69 3.30
CA ALA A 49 -36.19 -31.94 2.35
C ALA A 49 -35.66 -32.05 0.91
N GLY A 50 -35.27 -33.26 0.50
CA GLY A 50 -34.86 -33.61 -0.86
C GLY A 50 -33.41 -34.11 -0.97
N ILE A 51 -33.12 -34.90 -2.00
CA ILE A 51 -31.77 -35.44 -2.25
C ILE A 51 -30.92 -34.35 -2.90
N PRO A 52 -29.85 -33.84 -2.23
CA PRO A 52 -29.00 -32.80 -2.78
C PRO A 52 -28.09 -33.32 -3.89
N LEU A 53 -27.57 -32.40 -4.71
CA LEU A 53 -26.51 -32.71 -5.68
C LEU A 53 -25.15 -32.53 -5.02
N LEU A 54 -24.31 -33.57 -5.05
CA LEU A 54 -22.94 -33.51 -4.54
C LEU A 54 -22.00 -32.92 -5.57
N GLN A 55 -21.18 -31.98 -5.11
CA GLN A 55 -20.11 -31.35 -5.87
C GLN A 55 -18.79 -31.50 -5.11
N THR A 56 -17.67 -31.47 -5.81
CA THR A 56 -16.35 -31.34 -5.17
C THR A 56 -16.20 -29.96 -4.53
N ALA A 57 -15.21 -29.78 -3.66
CA ALA A 57 -14.87 -28.47 -3.11
C ALA A 57 -14.58 -27.38 -4.18
N LEU A 58 -14.23 -27.80 -5.40
CA LEU A 58 -13.98 -26.93 -6.56
C LEU A 58 -15.25 -26.63 -7.38
N GLY A 59 -16.41 -27.17 -6.99
CA GLY A 59 -17.70 -26.94 -7.64
C GLY A 59 -17.98 -27.86 -8.84
N GLU A 60 -17.16 -28.89 -9.05
CA GLU A 60 -17.41 -29.88 -10.10
C GLU A 60 -18.48 -30.88 -9.66
N ARG A 61 -19.50 -31.10 -10.50
CA ARG A 61 -20.57 -32.05 -10.19
C ARG A 61 -20.08 -33.48 -10.35
N LEU A 62 -20.29 -34.28 -9.31
CA LEU A 62 -20.04 -35.71 -9.39
C LEU A 62 -21.13 -36.37 -10.24
N ASN A 63 -20.73 -37.27 -11.13
CA ASN A 63 -21.67 -38.04 -11.93
C ASN A 63 -22.47 -39.00 -11.02
N ALA A 64 -23.79 -39.03 -11.20
CA ALA A 64 -24.70 -39.86 -10.41
C ALA A 64 -24.53 -41.36 -10.63
N ALA A 65 -23.99 -41.77 -11.78
CA ALA A 65 -23.87 -43.18 -12.18
C ALA A 65 -22.48 -43.79 -11.92
N VAL A 66 -21.51 -43.00 -11.50
CA VAL A 66 -20.12 -43.44 -11.34
C VAL A 66 -19.81 -43.63 -9.84
N PRO A 67 -19.17 -44.74 -9.44
CA PRO A 67 -18.71 -44.94 -8.07
C PRO A 67 -17.75 -43.82 -7.64
N LEU A 68 -17.80 -43.42 -6.38
CA LEU A 68 -16.99 -42.30 -5.87
C LEU A 68 -15.49 -42.49 -6.09
N ARG A 69 -15.00 -43.73 -5.95
CA ARG A 69 -13.60 -44.08 -6.21
C ARG A 69 -13.18 -43.84 -7.67
N ASP A 70 -14.05 -44.20 -8.62
CA ASP A 70 -13.79 -44.04 -10.06
C ASP A 70 -13.98 -42.58 -10.50
N ALA A 71 -14.76 -41.81 -9.75
CA ALA A 71 -14.87 -40.36 -9.88
C ALA A 71 -13.67 -39.60 -9.26
N GLY A 72 -12.65 -40.31 -8.76
CA GLY A 72 -11.42 -39.73 -8.22
C GLY A 72 -11.52 -39.21 -6.78
N VAL A 73 -12.62 -39.51 -6.07
CA VAL A 73 -12.82 -39.08 -4.68
C VAL A 73 -11.98 -39.94 -3.74
N GLN A 74 -11.17 -39.30 -2.90
CA GLN A 74 -10.27 -39.94 -1.95
C GLN A 74 -10.79 -39.83 -0.51
N PRO A 75 -10.34 -40.72 0.41
CA PRO A 75 -10.64 -40.59 1.82
C PRO A 75 -10.13 -39.25 2.38
N GLY A 76 -11.01 -38.53 3.09
CA GLY A 76 -10.75 -37.20 3.62
C GLY A 76 -11.20 -36.06 2.71
N ASP A 77 -11.72 -36.36 1.52
CA ASP A 77 -12.25 -35.34 0.63
C ASP A 77 -13.54 -34.71 1.18
N VAL A 78 -13.67 -33.42 0.89
CA VAL A 78 -14.83 -32.61 1.27
C VAL A 78 -15.75 -32.46 0.08
N LEU A 79 -17.00 -32.91 0.24
CA LEU A 79 -18.05 -32.77 -0.76
C LEU A 79 -19.06 -31.69 -0.33
N VAL A 80 -19.62 -30.98 -1.30
CA VAL A 80 -20.60 -29.93 -1.06
C VAL A 80 -21.97 -30.40 -1.53
N ALA A 81 -22.91 -30.51 -0.59
CA ALA A 81 -24.31 -30.80 -0.85
C ALA A 81 -25.04 -29.51 -1.24
N THR A 82 -25.39 -29.41 -2.52
CA THR A 82 -26.10 -28.26 -3.09
C THR A 82 -27.58 -28.59 -3.33
N SER A 83 -28.47 -27.72 -2.88
CA SER A 83 -29.90 -27.81 -3.20
C SER A 83 -30.20 -27.05 -4.50
N GLY A 84 -30.69 -27.77 -5.51
CA GLY A 84 -31.18 -27.19 -6.76
C GLY A 84 -30.32 -27.45 -8.00
N VAL A 85 -30.99 -27.87 -9.08
CA VAL A 85 -30.42 -27.83 -10.43
C VAL A 85 -30.30 -26.37 -10.83
N HIS A 86 -29.11 -25.77 -10.74
CA HIS A 86 -28.84 -24.52 -11.44
C HIS A 86 -29.00 -24.79 -12.94
N ARG A 87 -30.21 -24.54 -13.48
CA ARG A 87 -30.38 -24.31 -14.91
C ARG A 87 -29.63 -23.01 -15.21
N PRO A 88 -28.65 -23.00 -16.13
CA PRO A 88 -28.06 -21.74 -16.55
C PRO A 88 -29.18 -20.91 -17.14
N ARG A 89 -29.62 -19.89 -16.39
CA ARG A 89 -30.52 -18.86 -16.91
C ARG A 89 -29.78 -18.26 -18.09
N LYS A 90 -30.40 -18.20 -19.28
CA LYS A 90 -29.84 -17.46 -20.42
C LYS A 90 -29.80 -16.00 -20.01
N VAL A 91 -28.69 -15.58 -19.42
CA VAL A 91 -28.41 -14.20 -19.06
C VAL A 91 -28.32 -13.44 -20.39
N THR A 92 -29.19 -12.46 -20.57
CA THR A 92 -29.11 -11.60 -21.75
C THR A 92 -27.75 -10.87 -21.75
N LEU A 93 -27.17 -10.58 -22.92
CA LEU A 93 -25.86 -9.89 -22.99
C LEU A 93 -25.81 -8.59 -22.16
N LEU A 94 -26.97 -7.94 -21.98
CA LEU A 94 -27.13 -6.73 -21.18
C LEU A 94 -27.11 -7.00 -19.67
N GLU A 95 -27.70 -8.11 -19.21
CA GLU A 95 -27.55 -8.59 -17.82
C GLU A 95 -26.13 -9.13 -17.57
N ALA A 96 -25.49 -9.77 -18.57
CA ALA A 96 -24.13 -10.25 -18.48
C ALA A 96 -23.12 -9.09 -18.41
N ALA A 97 -23.39 -7.97 -19.11
CA ALA A 97 -22.60 -6.75 -19.00
C ALA A 97 -22.84 -6.00 -17.68
N LYS A 98 -24.07 -6.01 -17.14
CA LYS A 98 -24.38 -5.47 -15.80
C LYS A 98 -23.76 -6.30 -14.67
N ASN A 99 -23.69 -7.62 -14.85
CA ASN A 99 -23.16 -8.57 -13.88
C ASN A 99 -21.73 -9.03 -14.20
N ALA A 100 -21.06 -8.39 -15.17
CA ALA A 100 -19.70 -8.74 -15.53
C ALA A 100 -18.81 -8.57 -14.28
N PRO A 101 -17.96 -9.56 -13.95
CA PRO A 101 -17.09 -9.47 -12.79
C PRO A 101 -16.25 -8.20 -12.91
N GLU A 102 -16.42 -7.31 -11.93
CA GLU A 102 -15.72 -6.04 -11.92
C GLU A 102 -14.21 -6.30 -11.87
N SER A 103 -13.45 -5.58 -12.70
CA SER A 103 -12.00 -5.49 -12.55
C SER A 103 -11.68 -4.16 -11.84
N PRO A 104 -11.75 -4.11 -10.50
CA PRO A 104 -11.35 -2.92 -9.74
C PRO A 104 -9.90 -2.51 -10.04
N GLU A 105 -9.09 -3.45 -10.51
CA GLU A 105 -7.72 -3.25 -11.00
C GLU A 105 -7.65 -2.43 -12.29
N LEU A 106 -8.52 -2.68 -13.27
CA LEU A 106 -8.52 -1.89 -14.51
C LEU A 106 -8.97 -0.45 -14.22
N ALA A 107 -10.01 -0.29 -13.38
CA ALA A 107 -10.48 1.04 -12.97
C ALA A 107 -9.42 1.82 -12.20
N SER A 108 -8.62 1.15 -11.34
CA SER A 108 -7.52 1.81 -10.64
C SER A 108 -6.38 2.18 -11.58
N VAL A 109 -6.04 1.34 -12.56
CA VAL A 109 -5.06 1.66 -13.62
C VAL A 109 -5.51 2.87 -14.45
N ILE A 110 -6.78 2.93 -14.84
CA ILE A 110 -7.30 4.09 -15.59
C ILE A 110 -7.23 5.35 -14.73
N ALA A 111 -7.59 5.27 -13.44
CA ALA A 111 -7.52 6.40 -12.52
C ALA A 111 -6.07 6.88 -12.29
N THR A 112 -5.09 5.98 -12.20
CA THR A 112 -3.67 6.36 -12.09
C THR A 112 -3.14 6.99 -13.37
N VAL A 113 -3.48 6.44 -14.54
CA VAL A 113 -3.12 7.03 -15.83
C VAL A 113 -3.73 8.42 -15.97
N ALA A 114 -4.99 8.61 -15.57
CA ALA A 114 -5.65 9.91 -15.61
C ALA A 114 -4.98 10.92 -14.66
N ALA A 115 -4.57 10.51 -13.45
CA ALA A 115 -3.83 11.36 -12.52
C ALA A 115 -2.45 11.77 -13.08
N LEU A 116 -1.75 10.85 -13.75
CA LEU A 116 -0.47 11.16 -14.42
C LEU A 116 -0.67 12.12 -15.60
N ALA A 117 -1.71 11.91 -16.41
CA ALA A 117 -2.06 12.81 -17.51
C ALA A 117 -2.43 14.21 -16.98
N ALA A 118 -3.12 14.30 -15.85
CA ALA A 118 -3.43 15.58 -15.19
C ALA A 118 -2.18 16.33 -14.77
N ALA A 119 -1.21 15.63 -14.15
CA ALA A 119 0.06 16.23 -13.74
C ALA A 119 0.85 16.75 -14.94
N LEU A 120 0.91 15.98 -16.03
CA LEU A 120 1.53 16.41 -17.28
C LEU A 120 0.81 17.61 -17.90
N ALA A 121 -0.52 17.58 -17.95
CA ALA A 121 -1.32 18.69 -18.48
C ALA A 121 -1.10 19.98 -17.69
N GLY A 122 -1.11 19.91 -16.35
CA GLY A 122 -0.83 21.06 -15.49
C GLY A 122 0.60 21.59 -15.67
N TRP A 123 1.58 20.70 -15.80
CA TRP A 123 2.98 21.07 -16.06
C TRP A 123 3.16 21.79 -17.40
N TYR A 124 2.59 21.24 -18.49
CA TYR A 124 2.67 21.86 -19.81
C TYR A 124 1.91 23.18 -19.87
N ALA A 125 0.69 23.25 -19.29
CA ALA A 125 -0.11 24.46 -19.27
C ALA A 125 0.54 25.60 -18.49
N GLY A 126 1.24 25.29 -17.38
CA GLY A 126 2.04 26.28 -16.66
C GLY A 126 3.18 26.85 -17.51
N ARG A 127 3.86 26.00 -18.29
CA ARG A 127 5.05 26.41 -19.06
C ARG A 127 4.78 26.96 -20.46
N ALA A 128 3.60 26.74 -21.02
CA ALA A 128 3.28 27.15 -22.40
C ALA A 128 3.30 28.68 -22.59
N GLY A 129 3.18 29.47 -21.52
CA GLY A 129 3.18 30.94 -21.58
C GLY A 129 1.94 31.56 -22.25
N GLU A 130 0.99 30.73 -22.72
CA GLU A 130 -0.25 31.14 -23.35
C GLU A 130 -1.42 31.11 -22.36
N ASP A 131 -1.95 32.29 -22.02
CA ASP A 131 -2.97 32.46 -20.99
C ASP A 131 -4.25 31.67 -21.28
N THR A 132 -4.66 31.59 -22.55
CA THR A 132 -5.88 30.87 -22.94
C THR A 132 -5.76 29.37 -22.68
N ILE A 133 -4.64 28.74 -23.07
CA ILE A 133 -4.38 27.31 -22.83
C ILE A 133 -4.34 27.03 -21.32
N ARG A 134 -3.68 27.93 -20.56
CA ARG A 134 -3.60 27.82 -19.11
C ARG A 134 -4.98 27.87 -18.46
N THR A 135 -5.80 28.86 -18.79
CA THR A 135 -7.15 29.01 -18.20
C THR A 135 -8.08 27.85 -18.56
N VAL A 136 -8.07 27.38 -19.81
CA VAL A 136 -8.88 26.23 -20.23
C VAL A 136 -8.44 24.96 -19.51
N THR A 137 -7.13 24.72 -19.40
CA THR A 137 -6.60 23.53 -18.72
C THR A 137 -6.92 23.56 -17.23
N VAL A 138 -6.73 24.70 -16.55
CA VAL A 138 -7.09 24.87 -15.13
C VAL A 138 -8.58 24.62 -14.92
N GLY A 139 -9.45 25.20 -15.77
CA GLY A 139 -10.89 25.00 -15.69
C GLY A 139 -11.30 23.54 -15.86
N LEU A 140 -10.70 22.83 -16.82
CA LEU A 140 -10.97 21.42 -17.06
C LEU A 140 -10.49 20.54 -15.89
N LEU A 141 -9.28 20.78 -15.38
CA LEU A 141 -8.73 20.05 -14.24
C LEU A 141 -9.56 20.27 -12.97
N LEU A 142 -10.01 21.50 -12.70
CA LEU A 142 -10.92 21.80 -11.59
C LEU A 142 -12.26 21.08 -11.75
N ALA A 143 -12.85 21.08 -12.95
CA ALA A 143 -14.07 20.33 -13.22
C ALA A 143 -13.88 18.82 -12.98
N CYS A 144 -12.76 18.25 -13.44
CA CYS A 144 -12.42 16.84 -13.19
C CYS A 144 -12.23 16.55 -11.69
N ALA A 145 -11.61 17.44 -10.92
CA ALA A 145 -11.45 17.30 -9.48
C ALA A 145 -12.82 17.28 -8.76
N LEU A 146 -13.71 18.22 -9.11
CA LEU A 146 -15.07 18.31 -8.55
C LEU A 146 -15.89 17.06 -8.87
N VAL A 147 -15.91 16.63 -10.13
CA VAL A 147 -16.64 15.42 -10.56
C VAL A 147 -16.04 14.16 -9.92
N GLY A 148 -14.71 14.12 -9.74
CA GLY A 148 -14.02 12.99 -9.15
C GLY A 148 -14.40 12.72 -7.70
N VAL A 149 -14.69 13.77 -6.93
CA VAL A 149 -15.07 13.72 -5.51
C VAL A 149 -16.53 13.33 -5.27
N LEU A 150 -17.41 13.49 -6.28
CA LEU A 150 -18.82 13.15 -6.13
C LEU A 150 -19.01 11.63 -5.92
N PRO A 151 -19.81 11.20 -4.92
CA PRO A 151 -20.04 9.78 -4.60
C PRO A 151 -21.03 9.12 -5.58
N LEU A 152 -20.84 9.31 -6.88
CA LEU A 152 -21.77 8.87 -7.92
C LEU A 152 -21.22 7.70 -8.74
N GLY A 153 -21.91 6.56 -8.71
CA GLY A 153 -21.62 5.41 -9.58
C GLY A 153 -20.56 4.44 -9.07
N ARG A 154 -20.42 3.33 -9.79
CA ARG A 154 -19.66 2.12 -9.38
C ARG A 154 -18.15 2.30 -9.13
N HIS A 155 -17.53 3.33 -9.71
CA HIS A 155 -16.09 3.60 -9.55
C HIS A 155 -15.80 4.86 -8.73
N ALA A 156 -16.74 5.27 -7.87
CA ALA A 156 -16.59 6.48 -7.05
C ALA A 156 -15.29 6.47 -6.24
N ARG A 157 -14.88 5.31 -5.68
CA ARG A 157 -13.66 5.17 -4.90
C ARG A 157 -12.38 5.43 -5.73
N GLN A 158 -12.28 4.85 -6.93
CA GLN A 158 -11.10 5.04 -7.79
C GLN A 158 -11.00 6.49 -8.28
N ARG A 159 -12.13 7.13 -8.60
CA ARG A 159 -12.15 8.55 -8.99
C ARG A 159 -11.80 9.47 -7.83
N ALA A 160 -12.35 9.23 -6.65
CA ALA A 160 -12.06 10.00 -5.44
C ALA A 160 -10.57 9.92 -5.07
N ALA A 161 -9.92 8.78 -5.30
CA ALA A 161 -8.48 8.61 -5.11
C ALA A 161 -7.62 9.43 -6.09
N ALA A 162 -8.11 9.70 -7.31
CA ALA A 162 -7.41 10.48 -8.33
C ALA A 162 -7.74 11.99 -8.29
N ALA A 163 -8.90 12.38 -7.76
CA ALA A 163 -9.37 13.76 -7.69
C ALA A 163 -8.35 14.75 -7.08
N PRO A 164 -7.62 14.43 -6.00
CA PRO A 164 -6.59 15.30 -5.43
C PRO A 164 -5.47 15.64 -6.42
N ALA A 165 -5.09 14.72 -7.31
CA ALA A 165 -4.05 14.96 -8.31
C ALA A 165 -4.50 15.99 -9.35
N PHE A 166 -5.78 15.96 -9.77
CA PHE A 166 -6.34 16.99 -10.66
C PHE A 166 -6.33 18.36 -9.99
N ALA A 167 -6.72 18.43 -8.71
CA ALA A 167 -6.73 19.67 -7.94
C ALA A 167 -5.33 20.27 -7.76
N ALA A 168 -4.34 19.45 -7.39
CA ALA A 168 -2.94 19.87 -7.31
C ALA A 168 -2.41 20.36 -8.67
N SER A 169 -2.75 19.66 -9.75
CA SER A 169 -2.30 20.03 -11.10
C SER A 169 -2.93 21.34 -11.57
N ALA A 170 -4.21 21.57 -11.24
CA ALA A 170 -4.90 22.82 -11.53
C ALA A 170 -4.28 24.00 -10.76
N ALA A 171 -4.05 23.83 -9.45
CA ALA A 171 -3.43 24.85 -8.62
C ALA A 171 -1.98 25.15 -9.06
N PHE A 172 -1.21 24.11 -9.42
CA PHE A 172 0.12 24.29 -9.99
C PHE A 172 0.07 25.13 -11.27
N ALA A 173 -0.79 24.76 -12.23
CA ALA A 173 -0.92 25.48 -13.49
C ALA A 173 -1.42 26.92 -13.32
N ALA A 174 -2.34 27.17 -12.38
CA ALA A 174 -2.93 28.48 -12.15
C ALA A 174 -1.95 29.49 -11.55
N ILE A 175 -1.05 29.03 -10.67
CA ILE A 175 -0.12 29.88 -9.91
C ILE A 175 1.29 29.82 -10.50
N TYR A 176 1.51 29.02 -11.55
CA TYR A 176 2.83 28.86 -12.13
C TYR A 176 3.37 30.18 -12.65
N GLU A 177 4.47 30.62 -12.04
CA GLU A 177 5.25 31.76 -12.47
C GLU A 177 6.71 31.31 -12.68
N PRO A 178 7.36 31.72 -13.78
CA PRO A 178 8.73 31.34 -14.05
C PRO A 178 9.69 32.00 -13.05
N GLY A 179 10.12 31.23 -12.05
CA GLY A 179 11.15 31.66 -11.10
C GLY A 179 11.54 30.54 -10.13
N PRO A 180 12.84 30.27 -9.91
CA PRO A 180 13.29 29.16 -9.06
C PRO A 180 12.91 29.35 -7.57
N HIS A 181 12.78 30.60 -7.13
CA HIS A 181 12.45 30.93 -5.73
C HIS A 181 10.96 30.71 -5.39
N LEU A 182 10.08 30.68 -6.40
CA LEU A 182 8.63 30.55 -6.21
C LEU A 182 8.15 29.10 -6.23
N LEU A 183 9.00 28.16 -6.69
CA LEU A 183 8.64 26.74 -6.82
C LEU A 183 8.15 26.10 -5.52
N PRO A 184 8.76 26.33 -4.33
CA PRO A 184 8.21 25.80 -3.09
C PRO A 184 6.81 26.35 -2.80
N ALA A 185 6.57 27.65 -2.99
CA ALA A 185 5.27 28.26 -2.75
C ALA A 185 4.19 27.70 -3.69
N ILE A 186 4.52 27.51 -4.97
CA ILE A 186 3.63 26.89 -5.97
C ILE A 186 3.31 25.44 -5.56
N LEU A 187 4.31 24.65 -5.15
CA LEU A 187 4.07 23.29 -4.65
C LEU A 187 3.28 23.26 -3.36
N ALA A 188 3.45 24.25 -2.47
CA ALA A 188 2.65 24.36 -1.26
C ALA A 188 1.17 24.55 -1.63
N ALA A 189 0.87 25.48 -2.53
CA ALA A 189 -0.49 25.73 -3.03
C ALA A 189 -1.11 24.49 -3.72
N ALA A 190 -0.32 23.76 -4.51
CA ALA A 190 -0.75 22.50 -5.11
C ALA A 190 -1.04 21.43 -4.06
N ALA A 191 -0.17 21.28 -3.05
CA ALA A 191 -0.30 20.28 -2.00
C ALA A 191 -1.50 20.54 -1.08
N ILE A 192 -1.76 21.80 -0.69
CA ILE A 192 -2.96 22.13 0.10
C ILE A 192 -4.23 21.92 -0.71
N SER A 193 -4.22 22.22 -2.01
CA SER A 193 -5.38 21.98 -2.89
C SER A 193 -5.71 20.49 -2.99
N ALA A 194 -4.69 19.62 -3.12
CA ALA A 194 -4.90 18.17 -3.04
C ALA A 194 -5.46 17.73 -1.69
N ALA A 195 -4.92 18.24 -0.57
CA ALA A 195 -5.38 17.88 0.76
C ALA A 195 -6.84 18.30 1.01
N VAL A 196 -7.25 19.49 0.55
CA VAL A 196 -8.63 19.97 0.65
C VAL A 196 -9.57 19.08 -0.16
N VAL A 197 -9.24 18.77 -1.41
CA VAL A 197 -10.08 17.92 -2.28
C VAL A 197 -10.16 16.48 -1.74
N ALA A 198 -9.07 15.95 -1.19
CA ALA A 198 -9.11 14.68 -0.47
C ALA A 198 -9.98 14.74 0.78
N GLY A 199 -9.95 15.85 1.53
CA GLY A 199 -10.83 16.10 2.68
C GLY A 199 -12.30 16.11 2.30
N ILE A 200 -12.67 16.77 1.19
CA ILE A 200 -14.05 16.79 0.68
C ILE A 200 -14.47 15.37 0.25
N GLY A 201 -13.61 14.66 -0.49
CA GLY A 201 -13.85 13.26 -0.88
C GLY A 201 -14.07 12.34 0.31
N ARG A 202 -13.26 12.49 1.35
CA ARG A 202 -13.41 11.75 2.61
C ARG A 202 -14.70 12.10 3.34
N ALA A 203 -15.11 13.37 3.36
CA ALA A 203 -16.33 13.82 4.03
C ALA A 203 -17.62 13.33 3.33
N LEU A 204 -17.56 13.11 2.01
CA LEU A 204 -18.68 12.59 1.23
C LEU A 204 -18.72 11.05 1.15
N ALA A 205 -17.65 10.37 1.58
CA ALA A 205 -17.57 8.92 1.52
C ALA A 205 -18.39 8.27 2.66
N PRO A 206 -19.19 7.22 2.37
CA PRO A 206 -19.98 6.51 3.38
C PRO A 206 -19.13 5.67 4.34
N GLU A 207 -17.90 5.32 3.95
CA GLU A 207 -16.93 4.59 4.76
C GLU A 207 -15.60 5.36 4.80
N GLY A 208 -14.77 5.10 5.82
CA GLY A 208 -13.45 5.71 5.93
C GLY A 208 -12.57 5.41 4.71
N ASP A 209 -12.12 6.46 4.01
CA ASP A 209 -11.21 6.32 2.88
C ASP A 209 -9.74 6.47 3.31
N GLU A 210 -9.04 5.33 3.31
CA GLU A 210 -7.62 5.27 3.64
C GLU A 210 -6.76 6.10 2.68
N VAL A 211 -7.13 6.14 1.40
CA VAL A 211 -6.34 6.83 0.37
C VAL A 211 -6.46 8.34 0.54
N ALA A 212 -7.67 8.84 0.82
CA ALA A 212 -7.88 10.24 1.17
C ALA A 212 -7.10 10.65 2.44
N THR A 213 -7.00 9.76 3.43
CA THR A 213 -6.19 10.01 4.64
C THR A 213 -4.72 10.25 4.30
N VAL A 214 -4.15 9.40 3.44
CA VAL A 214 -2.77 9.56 2.97
C VAL A 214 -2.60 10.88 2.20
N TRP A 215 -3.53 11.23 1.31
CA TRP A 215 -3.50 12.50 0.59
C TRP A 215 -3.54 13.71 1.52
N ILE A 216 -4.39 13.69 2.54
CA ILE A 216 -4.49 14.77 3.52
C ILE A 216 -3.18 14.91 4.29
N VAL A 217 -2.67 13.83 4.87
CA VAL A 217 -1.44 13.87 5.69
C VAL A 217 -0.23 14.27 4.84
N SER A 218 -0.04 13.65 3.67
CA SER A 218 1.08 13.96 2.78
C SER A 218 0.97 15.37 2.20
N GLY A 219 -0.22 15.80 1.75
CA GLY A 219 -0.47 17.14 1.23
C GLY A 219 -0.23 18.23 2.28
N LEU A 220 -0.71 18.04 3.51
CA LEU A 220 -0.44 18.95 4.63
C LEU A 220 1.04 18.99 5.00
N THR A 221 1.72 17.84 4.98
CA THR A 221 3.16 17.79 5.26
C THR A 221 3.97 18.54 4.21
N VAL A 222 3.67 18.33 2.92
CA VAL A 222 4.33 19.05 1.82
C VAL A 222 4.02 20.54 1.87
N PHE A 223 2.77 20.90 2.13
CA PHE A 223 2.37 22.29 2.34
C PHE A 223 3.18 22.93 3.48
N ALA A 224 3.26 22.31 4.65
CA ALA A 224 4.01 22.86 5.78
C ALA A 224 5.51 23.00 5.45
N CYS A 225 6.12 21.98 4.84
CA CYS A 225 7.55 22.00 4.49
C CYS A 225 7.90 23.06 3.45
N CYS A 226 6.97 23.42 2.57
CA CYS A 226 7.20 24.41 1.53
C CYS A 226 6.74 25.83 1.94
N ALA A 227 5.62 25.94 2.63
CA ALA A 227 5.03 27.23 3.04
C ALA A 227 5.79 27.85 4.22
N ILE A 228 6.17 27.08 5.24
CA ILE A 228 6.83 27.63 6.43
C ILE A 228 8.18 28.27 6.06
N PRO A 229 9.11 27.61 5.34
CA PRO A 229 10.35 28.25 4.93
C PRO A 229 10.11 29.48 4.05
N ALA A 230 9.13 29.43 3.15
CA ALA A 230 8.79 30.57 2.28
C ALA A 230 8.29 31.77 3.10
N MET A 231 7.41 31.55 4.09
CA MET A 231 6.91 32.62 4.99
C MET A 231 8.01 33.22 5.87
N LEU A 232 9.01 32.41 6.25
CA LEU A 232 10.17 32.87 7.01
C LEU A 232 11.25 33.54 6.14
N GLY A 233 11.01 33.68 4.83
CA GLY A 233 11.99 34.24 3.89
C GLY A 233 13.26 33.38 3.77
N TRP A 234 13.14 32.07 4.01
CA TRP A 234 14.25 31.13 3.87
C TRP A 234 14.39 30.66 2.42
N ASP A 235 15.60 30.21 2.09
CA ASP A 235 15.91 29.69 0.76
C ASP A 235 15.05 28.44 0.48
N ALA A 236 14.62 28.28 -0.77
CA ALA A 236 13.90 27.12 -1.29
C ALA A 236 14.60 25.80 -0.96
N ARG A 237 15.94 25.82 -0.88
CA ARG A 237 16.76 24.69 -0.46
C ARG A 237 16.32 24.08 0.88
N VAL A 238 15.89 24.89 1.84
CA VAL A 238 15.46 24.40 3.16
C VAL A 238 14.19 23.53 3.02
N ALA A 239 13.25 23.93 2.17
CA ALA A 239 12.04 23.16 1.90
C ALA A 239 12.39 21.78 1.30
N TRP A 240 13.26 21.73 0.29
CA TRP A 240 13.67 20.46 -0.33
C TRP A 240 14.43 19.55 0.65
N THR A 241 15.28 20.14 1.49
CA THR A 241 16.00 19.44 2.56
C THR A 241 15.03 18.77 3.53
N LEU A 242 14.03 19.52 4.01
CA LEU A 242 13.00 19.01 4.91
C LEU A 242 12.19 17.88 4.26
N LEU A 243 11.79 18.05 3.00
CA LEU A 243 11.03 17.03 2.27
C LEU A 243 11.79 15.72 2.09
N VAL A 244 13.06 15.77 1.65
CA VAL A 244 13.90 14.55 1.51
C VAL A 244 14.11 13.88 2.86
N PHE A 245 14.43 14.66 3.89
CA PHE A 245 14.67 14.14 5.23
C PHE A 245 13.41 13.50 5.85
N LEU A 246 12.27 14.19 5.78
CA LEU A 246 11.00 13.68 6.32
C LEU A 246 10.48 12.48 5.51
N ALA A 247 10.67 12.44 4.20
CA ALA A 247 10.32 11.26 3.39
C ALA A 247 11.11 10.02 3.81
N MET A 248 12.42 10.17 4.11
CA MET A 248 13.24 9.11 4.68
C MET A 248 12.71 8.67 6.06
N MET A 249 12.36 9.61 6.94
CA MET A 249 11.83 9.29 8.27
C MET A 249 10.44 8.64 8.22
N ALA A 250 9.58 9.08 7.30
CA ALA A 250 8.25 8.53 7.10
C ALA A 250 8.28 7.03 6.78
N ALA A 251 9.33 6.54 6.09
CA ALA A 251 9.50 5.12 5.82
C ALA A 251 9.71 4.27 7.09
N ARG A 252 10.00 4.87 8.25
CA ARG A 252 10.09 4.16 9.54
C ARG A 252 8.80 4.24 10.35
N PHE A 253 8.11 5.38 10.28
CA PHE A 253 6.90 5.63 11.08
C PHE A 253 5.60 5.21 10.40
N ALA A 254 5.58 5.08 9.07
CA ALA A 254 4.36 4.73 8.35
C ALA A 254 3.73 3.39 8.81
N PRO A 255 4.50 2.30 9.06
CA PRO A 255 3.91 1.06 9.54
C PRO A 255 3.31 1.18 10.95
N SER A 256 3.95 1.93 11.86
CA SER A 256 3.45 2.13 13.22
C SER A 256 2.21 3.00 13.28
N LEU A 257 2.09 3.98 12.37
CA LEU A 257 0.92 4.85 12.26
C LEU A 257 -0.25 4.21 11.53
N ALA A 258 0.00 3.18 10.71
CA ALA A 258 -1.02 2.49 9.95
C ALA A 258 -1.75 1.40 10.75
N ILE A 259 -1.14 0.91 11.84
CA ILE A 259 -1.69 -0.13 12.68
C ILE A 259 -2.18 0.53 13.97
N ASP A 260 -3.45 0.94 13.97
CA ASP A 260 -4.15 1.35 15.17
C ASP A 260 -4.90 0.12 15.70
N VAL A 261 -4.28 -0.63 16.62
CA VAL A 261 -4.96 -1.75 17.29
C VAL A 261 -5.66 -1.17 18.51
N PRO A 262 -6.99 -1.30 18.64
CA PRO A 262 -7.69 -0.86 19.84
C PRO A 262 -7.05 -1.46 21.08
N ASP A 263 -6.80 -0.65 22.10
CA ASP A 263 -6.14 -1.09 23.34
C ASP A 263 -6.93 -2.24 24.00
N GLU A 264 -8.25 -2.27 23.82
CA GLU A 264 -9.14 -3.33 24.32
C GLU A 264 -8.89 -4.69 23.65
N ALA A 265 -8.23 -4.73 22.50
CA ALA A 265 -7.89 -5.95 21.76
C ALA A 265 -6.47 -6.47 22.08
N LEU A 266 -5.55 -5.60 22.52
CA LEU A 266 -4.18 -5.96 22.92
C LEU A 266 -4.06 -6.27 24.41
N LEU A 267 -4.86 -5.57 25.22
CA LEU A 267 -4.82 -5.65 26.67
C LEU A 267 -6.09 -6.34 27.15
N ASP A 268 -5.91 -7.45 27.85
CA ASP A 268 -6.98 -8.04 28.65
C ASP A 268 -7.22 -7.10 29.84
N LEU A 269 -8.05 -6.07 29.61
CA LEU A 269 -8.36 -5.03 30.59
C LEU A 269 -8.92 -5.64 31.88
N ASP A 270 -9.56 -6.81 31.79
CA ASP A 270 -10.04 -7.58 32.94
C ASP A 270 -8.88 -8.11 33.82
N ARG A 271 -7.70 -8.38 33.23
CA ARG A 271 -6.49 -8.81 33.95
C ARG A 271 -5.61 -7.65 34.43
N LEU A 272 -5.63 -6.50 33.78
CA LEU A 272 -4.86 -5.32 34.20
C LEU A 272 -5.60 -4.45 35.24
N ALA A 273 -6.92 -4.60 35.37
CA ALA A 273 -7.73 -3.89 36.37
C ALA A 273 -7.54 -4.40 37.82
N VAL A 274 -6.54 -5.25 38.10
CA VAL A 274 -6.32 -5.83 39.44
C VAL A 274 -5.81 -4.81 40.47
N THR A 275 -5.34 -3.62 40.05
CA THR A 275 -4.83 -2.58 40.96
C THR A 275 -5.68 -1.30 41.02
N ALA A 276 -6.69 -1.15 40.16
CA ALA A 276 -7.57 0.03 40.16
C ALA A 276 -8.85 -0.27 40.96
N TRP A 277 -8.92 0.23 42.18
CA TRP A 277 -10.06 0.04 43.07
C TRP A 277 -11.19 1.03 42.79
N SER A 278 -11.69 1.10 41.54
CA SER A 278 -12.88 1.89 41.23
C SER A 278 -13.77 1.29 40.15
N ALA A 279 -15.07 1.30 40.48
CA ALA A 279 -16.27 1.05 39.68
C ALA A 279 -16.27 -0.19 38.77
N ARG A 280 -16.74 -1.31 39.34
CA ARG A 280 -17.20 -2.50 38.61
C ARG A 280 -18.33 -2.13 37.65
N ASP A 281 -18.16 -2.35 36.35
CA ASP A 281 -19.32 -2.66 35.52
C ASP A 281 -19.63 -4.15 35.70
N SER A 282 -20.74 -4.45 36.36
CA SER A 282 -21.19 -5.82 36.62
C SER A 282 -22.06 -6.37 35.49
N GLN A 283 -22.21 -5.64 34.38
CA GLN A 283 -23.00 -6.08 33.25
C GLN A 283 -22.17 -6.83 32.21
N ARG A 284 -22.02 -8.15 32.43
CA ARG A 284 -22.19 -9.22 31.41
C ARG A 284 -21.86 -10.59 32.01
N LYS A 285 -22.65 -11.03 32.99
CA LYS A 285 -22.78 -12.47 33.31
C LYS A 285 -23.58 -13.16 32.20
N GLY A 286 -22.90 -13.57 31.14
CA GLY A 286 -23.52 -14.37 30.07
C GLY A 286 -22.56 -14.70 28.93
N ARG A 287 -21.98 -15.90 28.98
CA ARG A 287 -21.13 -16.57 27.97
C ARG A 287 -19.77 -15.91 27.64
N ARG A 288 -18.72 -16.48 28.23
CA ARG A 288 -17.31 -16.49 27.77
C ARG A 288 -16.80 -15.15 27.24
N GLY A 289 -16.42 -14.27 28.17
CA GLY A 289 -15.62 -13.05 27.92
C GLY A 289 -14.19 -13.35 27.48
N ARG A 290 -14.05 -13.98 26.31
CA ARG A 290 -12.86 -13.80 25.49
C ARG A 290 -13.31 -12.79 24.45
N ILE A 291 -12.72 -11.60 24.41
CA ILE A 291 -12.90 -10.69 23.27
C ILE A 291 -12.29 -11.43 22.08
N VAL A 292 -13.09 -12.27 21.43
CA VAL A 292 -12.72 -12.89 20.18
C VAL A 292 -12.93 -11.79 19.16
N VAL A 293 -11.84 -11.08 18.83
CA VAL A 293 -11.83 -10.19 17.66
C VAL A 293 -12.32 -11.03 16.49
N ALA A 294 -13.49 -10.67 15.96
CA ALA A 294 -14.07 -11.38 14.82
C ALA A 294 -13.05 -11.39 13.68
N ALA A 295 -12.86 -12.54 13.03
CA ALA A 295 -11.89 -12.68 11.93
C ALA A 295 -12.08 -11.60 10.86
N ASP A 296 -13.33 -11.22 10.58
CA ASP A 296 -13.69 -10.16 9.64
C ASP A 296 -13.20 -8.77 10.07
N ALA A 297 -13.17 -8.48 11.37
CA ALA A 297 -12.66 -7.22 11.89
C ALA A 297 -11.14 -7.13 11.73
N MET A 298 -10.43 -8.23 11.98
CA MET A 298 -8.99 -8.33 11.75
C MET A 298 -8.66 -8.22 10.26
N GLU A 299 -9.44 -8.88 9.38
CA GLU A 299 -9.24 -8.78 7.94
C GLU A 299 -9.43 -7.35 7.43
N ARG A 300 -10.46 -6.64 7.90
CA ARG A 300 -10.68 -5.22 7.57
C ARG A 300 -9.52 -4.35 8.04
N LEU A 301 -9.04 -4.54 9.27
CA LEU A 301 -7.89 -3.81 9.82
C LEU A 301 -6.63 -4.03 8.98
N VAL A 302 -6.29 -5.28 8.68
CA VAL A 302 -5.10 -5.62 7.88
C VAL A 302 -5.20 -5.02 6.48
N ARG A 303 -6.38 -5.09 5.85
CA ARG A 303 -6.61 -4.52 4.52
C ARG A 303 -6.49 -2.99 4.53
N SER A 304 -7.02 -2.34 5.56
CA SER A 304 -6.92 -0.89 5.77
C SER A 304 -5.46 -0.46 5.97
N ALA A 305 -4.76 -1.10 6.90
CA ALA A 305 -3.34 -0.85 7.17
C ALA A 305 -2.47 -1.05 5.92
N SER A 306 -2.73 -2.10 5.12
CA SER A 306 -2.02 -2.36 3.87
C SER A 306 -2.19 -1.24 2.84
N ARG A 307 -3.39 -0.65 2.75
CA ARG A 307 -3.68 0.49 1.87
C ARG A 307 -2.99 1.76 2.35
N ILE A 308 -3.02 2.06 3.64
CA ILE A 308 -2.33 3.21 4.24
C ILE A 308 -0.82 3.09 3.99
N VAL A 309 -0.23 1.93 4.27
CA VAL A 309 1.20 1.67 4.05
C VAL A 309 1.60 1.81 2.58
N THR A 310 0.78 1.27 1.67
CA THR A 310 1.05 1.36 0.22
C THR A 310 0.93 2.81 -0.24
N GLY A 311 -0.12 3.53 0.17
CA GLY A 311 -0.30 4.95 -0.13
C GLY A 311 0.84 5.81 0.40
N ALA A 312 1.26 5.61 1.65
CA ALA A 312 2.40 6.30 2.23
C ALA A 312 3.70 6.02 1.44
N SER A 313 3.90 4.80 0.96
CA SER A 313 5.06 4.44 0.13
C SER A 313 5.03 5.15 -1.24
N VAL A 314 3.84 5.34 -1.83
CA VAL A 314 3.67 6.16 -3.05
C VAL A 314 4.00 7.62 -2.76
N ALA A 315 3.50 8.18 -1.65
CA ALA A 315 3.78 9.57 -1.27
C ALA A 315 5.28 9.80 -1.03
N ILE A 316 5.97 8.87 -0.38
CA ILE A 316 7.44 8.89 -0.19
C ILE A 316 8.15 8.87 -1.55
N LEU A 317 7.76 7.96 -2.46
CA LEU A 317 8.33 7.88 -3.80
C LEU A 317 8.19 9.20 -4.56
N VAL A 318 6.98 9.76 -4.64
CA VAL A 318 6.71 11.02 -5.35
C VAL A 318 7.51 12.17 -4.73
N THR A 319 7.53 12.27 -3.40
CA THR A 319 8.26 13.33 -2.69
C THR A 319 9.75 13.25 -2.97
N VAL A 320 10.34 12.05 -2.92
CA VAL A 320 11.77 11.84 -3.16
C VAL A 320 12.14 12.10 -4.61
N VAL A 321 11.33 11.65 -5.57
CA VAL A 321 11.55 11.88 -7.01
C VAL A 321 11.56 13.38 -7.34
N VAL A 322 10.70 14.17 -6.71
CA VAL A 322 10.60 15.62 -6.94
C VAL A 322 11.65 16.39 -6.13
N ALA A 323 11.77 16.14 -4.84
CA ALA A 323 12.60 16.95 -3.94
C ALA A 323 14.10 16.70 -4.12
N SER A 324 14.54 15.48 -4.44
CA SER A 324 15.96 15.16 -4.60
C SER A 324 16.66 15.96 -5.71
N PRO A 325 16.15 15.98 -6.98
CA PRO A 325 16.77 16.78 -8.03
C PRO A 325 16.68 18.29 -7.75
N LEU A 326 15.58 18.77 -7.17
CA LEU A 326 15.41 20.19 -6.84
C LEU A 326 16.38 20.64 -5.73
N LEU A 327 16.61 19.80 -4.73
CA LEU A 327 17.62 20.05 -3.70
C LEU A 327 19.02 20.17 -4.30
N LEU A 328 19.40 19.22 -5.16
CA LEU A 328 20.73 19.22 -5.79
C LEU A 328 20.92 20.43 -6.73
N HIS A 329 19.84 20.87 -7.39
CA HIS A 329 19.91 22.02 -8.30
C HIS A 329 19.96 23.38 -7.55
N THR A 330 19.29 23.48 -6.41
CA THR A 330 19.25 24.73 -5.60
C THR A 330 20.50 24.91 -4.73
N ALA A 331 21.30 23.87 -4.51
CA ALA A 331 22.53 23.94 -3.73
C ALA A 331 23.70 24.53 -4.55
N THR A 332 23.79 25.86 -4.58
CA THR A 332 24.79 26.60 -5.37
C THR A 332 26.14 26.76 -4.66
N ILE A 333 26.15 26.92 -3.34
CA ILE A 333 27.38 27.11 -2.53
C ILE A 333 28.02 25.75 -2.22
N ASP A 334 29.35 25.68 -2.24
CA ASP A 334 30.11 24.41 -2.13
C ASP A 334 29.78 23.62 -0.85
N LEU A 335 29.70 24.29 0.31
CA LEU A 335 29.35 23.63 1.57
C LEU A 335 27.93 23.02 1.53
N ASP A 336 26.96 23.82 1.09
CA ASP A 336 25.56 23.42 0.96
C ASP A 336 25.40 22.28 -0.07
N ARG A 337 26.23 22.30 -1.13
CA ARG A 337 26.26 21.29 -2.19
C ARG A 337 26.78 19.95 -1.69
N ILE A 338 27.82 19.95 -0.86
CA ILE A 338 28.32 18.72 -0.21
C ILE A 338 27.24 18.16 0.72
N GLY A 339 26.61 19.02 1.53
CA GLY A 339 25.49 18.63 2.39
C GLY A 339 24.34 17.99 1.61
N ALA A 340 23.90 18.63 0.53
CA ALA A 340 22.84 18.13 -0.34
C ALA A 340 23.17 16.78 -0.98
N ARG A 341 24.38 16.61 -1.52
CA ARG A 341 24.84 15.35 -2.12
C ARG A 341 24.87 14.22 -1.09
N CYS A 342 25.42 14.48 0.09
CA CYS A 342 25.45 13.52 1.19
C CYS A 342 24.03 13.16 1.66
N LEU A 343 23.15 14.16 1.82
CA LEU A 343 21.77 13.92 2.25
C LEU A 343 21.03 13.01 1.27
N VAL A 344 21.06 13.31 -0.03
CA VAL A 344 20.39 12.50 -1.05
C VAL A 344 20.96 11.08 -1.11
N PHE A 345 22.28 10.94 -0.99
CA PHE A 345 22.93 9.64 -0.94
C PHE A 345 22.47 8.80 0.27
N PHE A 346 22.58 9.35 1.49
CA PHE A 346 22.23 8.61 2.70
C PHE A 346 20.74 8.38 2.83
N ALA A 347 19.89 9.32 2.41
CA ALA A 347 18.44 9.13 2.35
C ALA A 347 18.06 8.03 1.35
N GLY A 348 18.68 8.02 0.16
CA GLY A 348 18.46 6.98 -0.85
C GLY A 348 18.86 5.58 -0.32
N CYS A 349 20.05 5.46 0.26
CA CYS A 349 20.53 4.22 0.87
C CYS A 349 19.63 3.77 2.04
N SER A 350 19.20 4.71 2.89
CA SER A 350 18.28 4.43 4.00
C SER A 350 16.94 3.88 3.51
N LEU A 351 16.35 4.46 2.45
CA LEU A 351 15.11 3.97 1.84
C LEU A 351 15.25 2.57 1.23
N LEU A 352 16.37 2.30 0.55
CA LEU A 352 16.68 0.97 0.00
C LEU A 352 16.75 -0.10 1.11
N LEU A 353 17.42 0.24 2.22
CA LEU A 353 17.56 -0.65 3.36
C LEU A 353 16.24 -0.80 4.12
N ALA A 354 15.50 0.29 4.35
CA ALA A 354 14.21 0.29 5.02
C ALA A 354 13.19 -0.60 4.29
N ALA A 355 13.23 -0.69 2.96
CA ALA A 355 12.33 -1.56 2.19
C ALA A 355 12.34 -3.04 2.65
N ARG A 356 13.40 -3.52 3.31
CA ARG A 356 13.48 -4.90 3.82
C ARG A 356 12.55 -5.18 5.00
N SER A 357 12.18 -4.16 5.79
CA SER A 357 11.27 -4.32 6.94
C SER A 357 9.81 -4.47 6.49
N TYR A 358 9.50 -4.05 5.26
CA TYR A 358 8.16 -4.12 4.69
C TYR A 358 7.87 -5.52 4.15
N ARG A 359 6.84 -6.18 4.71
CA ARG A 359 6.37 -7.50 4.25
C ARG A 359 5.60 -7.42 2.93
N HIS A 360 4.83 -6.35 2.70
CA HIS A 360 4.07 -6.16 1.46
C HIS A 360 4.98 -5.88 0.27
N ALA A 361 4.82 -6.67 -0.81
CA ALA A 361 5.66 -6.58 -2.01
C ALA A 361 5.55 -5.23 -2.72
N ALA A 362 4.34 -4.67 -2.82
CA ALA A 362 4.11 -3.37 -3.45
C ALA A 362 4.82 -2.23 -2.71
N ALA A 363 4.60 -2.10 -1.39
CA ALA A 363 5.27 -1.09 -0.56
C ALA A 363 6.80 -1.23 -0.62
N ARG A 364 7.31 -2.47 -0.56
CA ARG A 364 8.74 -2.75 -0.73
C ARG A 364 9.28 -2.28 -2.08
N ALA A 365 8.57 -2.55 -3.17
CA ALA A 365 8.99 -2.13 -4.51
C ALA A 365 9.00 -0.60 -4.63
N LEU A 366 7.96 0.08 -4.12
CA LEU A 366 7.85 1.53 -4.13
C LEU A 366 8.98 2.22 -3.35
N LEU A 367 9.31 1.73 -2.15
CA LEU A 367 10.43 2.27 -1.36
C LEU A 367 11.79 2.02 -2.03
N ARG A 368 11.97 0.88 -2.70
CA ARG A 368 13.17 0.61 -3.50
C ARG A 368 13.28 1.56 -4.69
N LEU A 369 12.17 1.79 -5.39
CA LEU A 369 12.12 2.77 -6.48
C LEU A 369 12.42 4.18 -5.97
N ALA A 370 11.97 4.55 -4.76
CA ALA A 370 12.25 5.84 -4.16
C ALA A 370 13.75 6.01 -3.87
N GLY A 371 14.37 5.01 -3.23
CA GLY A 371 15.81 5.01 -2.97
C GLY A 371 16.64 5.02 -4.25
N LEU A 372 16.24 4.23 -5.26
CA LEU A 372 16.88 4.23 -6.58
C LEU A 372 16.75 5.58 -7.28
N ALA A 373 15.57 6.22 -7.25
CA ALA A 373 15.35 7.51 -7.86
C ALA A 373 16.25 8.60 -7.25
N ALA A 374 16.43 8.59 -5.92
CA ALA A 374 17.36 9.48 -5.24
C ALA A 374 18.81 9.27 -5.72
N LEU A 375 19.26 8.02 -5.81
CA LEU A 375 20.60 7.69 -6.28
C LEU A 375 20.81 8.04 -7.76
N VAL A 376 19.80 7.81 -8.61
CA VAL A 376 19.84 8.20 -10.02
C VAL A 376 19.88 9.72 -10.17
N ALA A 377 19.10 10.47 -9.40
CA ALA A 377 19.14 11.93 -9.40
C ALA A 377 20.52 12.45 -8.98
N LEU A 378 21.13 11.84 -7.96
CA LEU A 378 22.49 12.16 -7.54
C LEU A 378 23.52 11.84 -8.62
N ALA A 379 23.46 10.64 -9.22
CA ALA A 379 24.36 10.24 -10.29
C ALA A 379 24.24 11.19 -11.50
N ALA A 380 23.03 11.52 -11.93
CA ALA A 380 22.78 12.46 -13.02
C ALA A 380 23.34 13.86 -12.69
N HIS A 381 23.16 14.34 -11.46
CA HIS A 381 23.72 15.61 -11.01
C HIS A 381 25.26 15.60 -10.97
N LEU A 382 25.89 14.47 -10.63
CA LEU A 382 27.35 14.38 -10.62
C LEU A 382 27.95 14.33 -12.04
N VAL A 383 27.25 13.71 -12.99
CA VAL A 383 27.70 13.60 -14.40
C VAL A 383 27.47 14.90 -15.17
N ALA A 384 26.29 15.50 -15.04
CA ALA A 384 25.85 16.63 -15.88
C ALA A 384 25.83 17.97 -15.14
N GLY A 385 26.13 17.99 -13.83
CA GLY A 385 26.01 19.19 -13.01
C GLY A 385 27.29 20.04 -12.94
N PRO A 386 27.18 21.25 -12.32
CA PRO A 386 28.31 22.15 -12.12
C PRO A 386 29.41 21.48 -11.27
N GLY A 387 30.64 21.41 -11.81
CA GLY A 387 31.79 20.79 -11.14
C GLY A 387 32.09 19.34 -11.55
N ALA A 388 31.46 18.82 -12.61
CA ALA A 388 31.70 17.47 -13.14
C ALA A 388 33.19 17.17 -13.43
N GLY A 389 33.99 18.19 -13.75
CA GLY A 389 35.40 17.99 -14.12
C GLY A 389 36.38 17.68 -12.98
N HIS A 390 35.97 17.68 -11.69
CA HIS A 390 36.89 17.50 -10.55
C HIS A 390 36.44 16.39 -9.56
N VAL A 391 35.40 15.61 -9.88
CA VAL A 391 34.69 14.77 -8.90
C VAL A 391 34.53 13.32 -9.39
N ASP A 392 35.41 12.85 -10.27
CA ASP A 392 35.36 11.49 -10.84
C ASP A 392 35.41 10.40 -9.75
N THR A 393 36.33 10.51 -8.80
CA THR A 393 36.49 9.49 -7.74
C THR A 393 35.26 9.40 -6.82
N PHE A 394 34.68 10.54 -6.44
CA PHE A 394 33.48 10.56 -5.59
C PHE A 394 32.25 10.03 -6.35
N PHE A 395 32.14 10.32 -7.65
CA PHE A 395 31.11 9.72 -8.51
C PHE A 395 31.22 8.19 -8.54
N TYR A 396 32.41 7.63 -8.82
CA TYR A 396 32.62 6.18 -8.82
C TYR A 396 32.32 5.55 -7.45
N VAL A 397 32.71 6.20 -6.35
CA VAL A 397 32.41 5.72 -4.98
C VAL A 397 30.91 5.74 -4.69
N VAL A 398 30.20 6.81 -5.04
CA VAL A 398 28.74 6.93 -4.84
C VAL A 398 27.99 5.89 -5.67
N VAL A 399 28.36 5.71 -6.94
CA VAL A 399 27.75 4.70 -7.82
C VAL A 399 28.04 3.29 -7.29
N ALA A 400 29.29 2.99 -6.94
CA ALA A 400 29.66 1.69 -6.38
C ALA A 400 28.90 1.41 -5.08
N LEU A 401 28.84 2.36 -4.15
CA LEU A 401 28.09 2.21 -2.90
C LEU A 401 26.57 2.08 -3.15
N GLY A 402 26.02 2.81 -4.13
CA GLY A 402 24.63 2.69 -4.53
C GLY A 402 24.31 1.30 -5.08
N VAL A 403 25.19 0.75 -5.94
CA VAL A 403 25.10 -0.62 -6.45
C VAL A 403 25.21 -1.64 -5.32
N ILE A 404 26.16 -1.45 -4.38
CA ILE A 404 26.31 -2.33 -3.21
C ILE A 404 25.07 -2.26 -2.32
N ALA A 405 24.53 -1.07 -2.05
CA ALA A 405 23.33 -0.88 -1.24
C ALA A 405 22.10 -1.52 -1.91
N LEU A 406 21.96 -1.37 -3.23
CA LEU A 406 20.90 -2.03 -3.99
C LEU A 406 21.05 -3.55 -3.95
N ALA A 407 22.24 -4.08 -4.20
CA ALA A 407 22.54 -5.50 -4.14
C ALA A 407 22.24 -6.05 -2.73
N ALA A 408 22.68 -5.35 -1.68
CA ALA A 408 22.39 -5.70 -0.30
C ALA A 408 20.88 -5.67 0.00
N ALA A 409 20.16 -4.64 -0.46
CA ALA A 409 18.71 -4.52 -0.27
C ALA A 409 17.92 -5.62 -0.98
N VAL A 410 18.32 -5.98 -2.21
CA VAL A 410 17.71 -7.07 -3.00
C VAL A 410 18.00 -8.42 -2.34
N ALA A 411 19.26 -8.65 -1.97
CA ALA A 411 19.69 -9.90 -1.40
C ALA A 411 19.03 -10.12 -0.02
N THR A 412 19.07 -9.15 0.87
CA THR A 412 18.42 -9.23 2.20
C THR A 412 16.91 -9.40 2.12
N GLY A 413 16.24 -8.75 1.16
CA GLY A 413 14.79 -8.89 0.94
C GLY A 413 14.36 -10.27 0.41
N ARG A 414 15.29 -11.14 0.00
CA ARG A 414 15.02 -12.56 -0.33
C ARG A 414 15.22 -13.50 0.86
N GLY A 415 15.45 -12.98 2.06
CA GLY A 415 15.59 -13.77 3.28
C GLY A 415 16.97 -14.38 3.44
N TRP A 416 17.97 -13.55 3.75
CA TRP A 416 19.30 -14.07 4.09
C TRP A 416 19.23 -14.93 5.34
N ARG A 417 19.67 -16.18 5.23
CA ARG A 417 19.69 -17.16 6.33
C ARG A 417 20.72 -16.82 7.43
N SER A 418 21.62 -15.86 7.18
CA SER A 418 22.67 -15.48 8.14
C SER A 418 22.25 -14.27 9.01
N VAL A 419 22.13 -14.52 10.32
CA VAL A 419 21.82 -13.52 11.36
C VAL A 419 22.84 -12.38 11.37
N TRP A 420 24.11 -12.67 11.09
CA TRP A 420 25.18 -11.68 11.11
C TRP A 420 25.02 -10.59 10.04
N TRP A 421 24.63 -10.98 8.83
CA TRP A 421 24.38 -10.03 7.75
C TRP A 421 23.10 -9.21 7.96
N SER A 422 22.07 -9.79 8.60
CA SER A 422 20.88 -9.04 9.02
C SER A 422 21.25 -7.90 9.98
N ARG A 423 22.06 -8.20 11.00
CA ARG A 423 22.56 -7.21 11.97
C ARG A 423 23.41 -6.13 11.29
N ARG A 424 24.30 -6.50 10.36
CA ARG A 424 25.10 -5.51 9.62
C ARG A 424 24.24 -4.56 8.78
N ALA A 425 23.18 -5.06 8.16
CA ALA A 425 22.26 -4.23 7.42
C ALA A 425 21.45 -3.29 8.35
N GLU A 426 21.14 -3.70 9.58
CA GLU A 426 20.56 -2.80 10.61
C GLU A 426 21.51 -1.68 11.02
N VAL A 427 22.78 -2.01 11.24
CA VAL A 427 23.82 -1.01 11.53
C VAL A 427 24.02 -0.06 10.35
N ALA A 428 24.05 -0.58 9.12
CA ALA A 428 24.17 0.27 7.93
C ALA A 428 22.98 1.22 7.78
N GLU A 429 21.77 0.73 8.04
CA GLU A 429 20.55 1.53 7.98
C GLU A 429 20.52 2.63 9.07
N SER A 430 20.93 2.31 10.30
CA SER A 430 21.03 3.30 11.37
C SER A 430 22.12 4.34 11.09
N LEU A 431 23.27 3.91 10.58
CA LEU A 431 24.38 4.79 10.17
C LEU A 431 23.96 5.74 9.05
N CYS A 432 23.28 5.23 8.00
CA CYS A 432 22.74 6.06 6.93
C CYS A 432 21.74 7.09 7.47
N GLY A 433 20.84 6.68 8.38
CA GLY A 433 19.90 7.60 9.02
C GLY A 433 20.60 8.71 9.82
N SER A 434 21.61 8.37 10.63
CA SER A 434 22.37 9.34 11.41
C SER A 434 23.15 10.33 10.53
N PHE A 435 23.80 9.83 9.47
CA PHE A 435 24.49 10.69 8.52
C PHE A 435 23.55 11.55 7.69
N ALA A 436 22.38 11.04 7.31
CA ALA A 436 21.35 11.84 6.65
C ALA A 436 20.87 12.98 7.56
N PHE A 437 20.69 12.76 8.85
CA PHE A 437 20.35 13.83 9.80
C PHE A 437 21.46 14.90 9.85
N ALA A 438 22.72 14.49 10.02
CA ALA A 438 23.84 15.42 10.02
C ALA A 438 23.96 16.21 8.70
N ALA A 439 23.80 15.52 7.57
CA ALA A 439 23.83 16.12 6.24
C ALA A 439 22.65 17.08 6.00
N ALA A 440 21.47 16.83 6.59
CA ALA A 440 20.33 17.72 6.50
C ALA A 440 20.60 19.09 7.13
N VAL A 441 21.28 19.12 8.28
CA VAL A 441 21.67 20.39 8.95
C VAL A 441 22.62 21.20 8.06
N VAL A 442 23.58 20.53 7.41
CA VAL A 442 24.51 21.17 6.47
C VAL A 442 23.78 21.62 5.20
N ALA A 443 22.95 20.78 4.60
CA ALA A 443 22.20 21.08 3.38
C ALA A 443 21.21 22.26 3.57
N ALA A 444 20.61 22.38 4.76
CA ALA A 444 19.76 23.52 5.10
C ALA A 444 20.55 24.84 5.19
N GLY A 445 21.88 24.80 5.33
CA GLY A 445 22.74 25.97 5.46
C GLY A 445 22.77 26.55 6.88
N VAL A 446 22.45 25.75 7.91
CA VAL A 446 22.48 26.20 9.32
C VAL A 446 23.88 26.67 9.72
N PHE A 447 24.92 25.91 9.37
CA PHE A 447 26.30 26.29 9.62
C PHE A 447 26.69 27.59 8.92
N ARG A 448 26.20 27.79 7.69
CA ARG A 448 26.46 29.02 6.93
C ARG A 448 25.86 30.23 7.64
N ARG A 449 24.58 30.13 8.05
CA ARG A 449 23.89 31.18 8.83
C ARG A 449 24.61 31.50 10.14
N LEU A 450 25.06 30.47 10.87
CA LEU A 450 25.82 30.67 12.12
C LEU A 450 27.17 31.36 11.87
N TRP A 451 27.85 31.01 10.78
CA TRP A 451 29.09 31.66 10.39
C TRP A 451 28.85 33.13 10.02
N GLU A 452 27.88 33.41 9.15
CA GLU A 452 27.50 34.76 8.71
C GLU A 452 27.05 35.67 9.88
N MET A 453 26.55 35.12 10.98
CA MET A 453 26.17 35.89 12.17
C MET A 453 27.35 36.17 13.12
N THR A 454 28.44 35.40 13.04
CA THR A 454 29.58 35.49 13.96
C THR A 454 30.81 36.17 13.35
N SER A 455 30.92 36.18 12.01
CA SER A 455 31.86 37.01 11.25
C SER A 455 31.31 38.40 11.01
#